data_AF-A0A7N0VM83-F1
#
_entry.id   AF-A0A7N0VM83-F1
#
_cell.length_a   1.000
_cell.length_b   1.000
_cell.length_c   1.000
_cell.angle_alpha   90.00
_cell.angle_beta   90.00
_cell.angle_gamma   90.00
#
_symmetry.space_group_name_H-M   'P 1'
#
loop_
_entity.id
_entity.type
_entity.pdbx_description
1 polymer ?
#
loop_
_entity_poly.entity_id
_entity_poly.type
_entity_poly.pdbx_seq_one_letter_code
_entity_poly.pdbx_strand_id
1 'polypeptide(L)'
;MIQIDQKNEAILLPINGSMVPFHVATIRTASSQQDTNRNSYIRIIFNVPGTPFNPHDSNTLKFQNSIYLKEVSMRSKDPRHSNEVVQLIKTLRRQVMARESEKAERATLVSQEKLIVAGNKFKPIRLSDLWIRPVFGGRGRKLTGTLEAHTNGFRFSTSRAEERVDIMFGNIKHAFFQPAEKEMITLIHFHLHNHIMVGNKKTKDVQFYVEVMDVVQTLGGNKRSAYDPDEIEEEQKERERKNKINMDFQSFVNRVHDLWAQPQFKGLDLEFDQPLRELGFHGVPHKASAFIVPTSSCLVELIETPFLVITLSEIEIVNLERVGLGQKNFDMAIVFKDFKRDVMRIDSIPSTSLDAIKEWLDTTDLKYYESRLNLNWRPILKTIMDDPKTFLEDGGWEFLNLEASDSDSEQQSEESDQGYEPSDAEPDSESEDDDSDSESLVESEDDEEEDSEVESEEEKGKTWEELEREASNADKEMNESDSEEERKRRKLKAFGKSRGGGSSGGVQKRPKFR
;
A
#
# COMPACT_ATOMS: atom_id res chain seq x y z
N MET A 1 11.48 -21.29 -38.37
CA MET A 1 12.04 -20.81 -37.10
C MET A 1 11.12 -19.71 -36.61
N ILE A 2 10.74 -19.70 -35.32
CA ILE A 2 9.91 -18.63 -34.76
C ILE A 2 10.77 -17.36 -34.70
N GLN A 3 10.23 -16.24 -35.14
CA GLN A 3 10.90 -14.95 -35.07
C GLN A 3 10.03 -13.95 -34.32
N ILE A 4 10.66 -12.98 -33.67
CA ILE A 4 9.97 -11.97 -32.89
C ILE A 4 10.31 -10.62 -33.53
N ASP A 5 9.29 -9.98 -34.07
CA ASP A 5 9.39 -8.61 -34.57
C ASP A 5 9.04 -7.66 -33.43
N GLN A 6 10.07 -7.18 -32.74
CA GLN A 6 9.92 -6.22 -31.65
C GLN A 6 9.36 -4.87 -32.12
N LYS A 7 9.61 -4.48 -33.38
CA LYS A 7 9.20 -3.17 -33.91
C LYS A 7 7.70 -3.13 -34.18
N ASN A 8 7.14 -4.22 -34.69
CA ASN A 8 5.72 -4.35 -35.00
C ASN A 8 4.95 -5.15 -33.92
N GLU A 9 5.60 -5.45 -32.79
CA GLU A 9 4.99 -6.09 -31.63
C GLU A 9 4.30 -7.42 -31.98
N ALA A 10 4.93 -8.19 -32.88
CA ALA A 10 4.36 -9.40 -33.46
C ALA A 10 5.33 -10.59 -33.37
N ILE A 11 4.77 -11.77 -33.17
CA ILE A 11 5.47 -13.04 -33.34
C ILE A 11 5.22 -13.56 -34.75
N LEU A 12 6.25 -14.10 -35.39
CA LEU A 12 6.16 -14.71 -36.71
C LEU A 12 6.22 -16.23 -36.54
N LEU A 13 5.11 -16.90 -36.82
CA LEU A 13 5.00 -18.35 -36.71
C LEU A 13 5.05 -19.00 -38.11
N PRO A 14 5.89 -20.02 -38.32
CA PRO A 14 5.93 -20.73 -39.60
C PRO A 14 4.76 -21.73 -39.69
N ILE A 15 3.70 -21.36 -40.41
CA ILE A 15 2.55 -22.21 -40.68
C ILE A 15 2.65 -22.69 -42.13
N ASN A 16 2.79 -24.01 -42.34
CA ASN A 16 2.89 -24.65 -43.66
C ASN A 16 3.92 -24.00 -44.62
N GLY A 17 5.06 -23.56 -44.08
CA GLY A 17 6.15 -22.96 -44.85
C GLY A 17 6.00 -21.45 -45.10
N SER A 18 4.92 -20.82 -44.67
CA SER A 18 4.73 -19.36 -44.67
C SER A 18 4.87 -18.79 -43.25
N MET A 19 5.52 -17.64 -43.13
CA MET A 19 5.62 -16.92 -41.86
C MET A 19 4.37 -16.08 -41.66
N VAL A 20 3.57 -16.40 -40.65
CA VAL A 20 2.32 -15.71 -40.32
C VAL A 20 2.54 -14.84 -39.09
N PRO A 21 2.31 -13.52 -39.17
CA PRO A 21 2.42 -12.62 -38.03
C PRO A 21 1.20 -12.73 -37.11
N PHE A 22 1.45 -12.77 -35.81
CA PHE A 22 0.44 -12.63 -34.75
C PHE A 22 0.86 -11.52 -33.81
N HIS A 23 -0.02 -10.55 -33.61
CA HIS A 23 0.23 -9.48 -32.65
C HIS A 23 0.28 -10.05 -31.24
N VAL A 24 1.18 -9.54 -30.40
CA VAL A 24 1.41 -10.13 -29.07
C VAL A 24 0.19 -10.02 -28.15
N ALA A 25 -0.67 -9.00 -28.35
CA ALA A 25 -1.92 -8.86 -27.60
C ALA A 25 -2.92 -10.01 -27.85
N THR A 26 -2.79 -10.77 -28.94
CA THR A 26 -3.66 -11.94 -29.19
C THR A 26 -3.20 -13.20 -28.44
N ILE A 27 -2.03 -13.15 -27.77
CA ILE A 27 -1.43 -14.29 -27.08
C ILE A 27 -1.82 -14.25 -25.60
N ARG A 28 -2.39 -15.36 -25.11
CA ARG A 28 -2.70 -15.57 -23.70
C ARG A 28 -1.44 -15.95 -22.92
N THR A 29 -0.78 -17.00 -23.36
CA THR A 29 0.41 -17.52 -22.68
C THR A 29 1.33 -18.26 -23.66
N ALA A 30 2.62 -18.27 -23.36
CA ALA A 30 3.62 -19.03 -24.08
C ALA A 30 4.48 -19.80 -23.07
N SER A 31 4.65 -21.10 -23.30
CA SER A 31 5.46 -21.98 -22.46
C SER A 31 6.39 -22.84 -23.30
N SER A 32 7.51 -23.22 -22.71
CA SER A 32 8.41 -24.23 -23.25
C SER A 32 8.38 -25.45 -22.31
N GLN A 33 8.15 -26.62 -22.87
CA GLN A 33 8.25 -27.89 -22.16
C GLN A 33 9.41 -28.69 -22.74
N GLN A 34 10.22 -29.31 -21.88
CA GLN A 34 11.28 -30.22 -22.32
C GLN A 34 10.82 -31.65 -22.15
N ASP A 35 11.04 -32.47 -23.17
CA ASP A 35 10.75 -33.90 -23.17
C ASP A 35 12.05 -34.68 -22.95
N THR A 36 11.95 -35.87 -22.35
CA THR A 36 13.06 -36.75 -21.94
C THR A 36 14.00 -37.10 -23.10
N ASN A 37 13.51 -36.97 -24.35
CA ASN A 37 14.21 -37.28 -25.60
C ASN A 37 14.97 -36.08 -26.23
N ARG A 38 15.43 -35.10 -25.43
CA ARG A 38 16.17 -33.89 -25.92
C ARG A 38 15.40 -33.03 -26.93
N ASN A 39 14.07 -33.19 -27.00
CA ASN A 39 13.20 -32.31 -27.78
C ASN A 39 12.53 -31.32 -26.82
N SER A 40 12.26 -30.12 -27.32
CA SER A 40 11.46 -29.12 -26.61
C SER A 40 10.20 -28.78 -27.40
N TYR A 41 9.10 -28.56 -26.69
CA TYR A 41 7.83 -28.10 -27.26
C TYR A 41 7.61 -26.66 -26.85
N ILE A 42 7.41 -25.79 -27.83
CA ILE A 42 6.95 -24.42 -27.60
C ILE A 42 5.44 -24.44 -27.79
N ARG A 43 4.70 -24.13 -26.73
CA ARG A 43 3.24 -24.05 -26.72
C ARG A 43 2.83 -22.59 -26.60
N ILE A 44 2.06 -22.11 -27.57
CA ILE A 44 1.53 -20.74 -27.61
C ILE A 44 0.02 -20.83 -27.60
N ILE A 45 -0.60 -20.28 -26.57
CA ILE A 45 -2.05 -20.24 -26.39
C ILE A 45 -2.51 -18.82 -26.71
N PHE A 46 -3.56 -18.71 -27.52
CA PHE A 46 -4.13 -17.45 -27.97
C PHE A 46 -5.42 -17.13 -27.22
N ASN A 47 -5.78 -15.85 -27.22
CA ASN A 47 -7.03 -15.33 -26.68
C ASN A 47 -8.18 -15.72 -27.63
N VAL A 48 -9.18 -16.45 -27.11
CA VAL A 48 -10.36 -16.91 -27.85
C VAL A 48 -11.64 -16.40 -27.16
N PRO A 49 -12.66 -15.90 -27.88
CA PRO A 49 -13.93 -15.51 -27.26
C PRO A 49 -14.56 -16.67 -26.48
N GLY A 50 -15.19 -16.38 -25.33
CA GLY A 50 -15.87 -17.38 -24.51
C GLY A 50 -14.97 -18.21 -23.59
N THR A 51 -13.66 -17.98 -23.55
CA THR A 51 -12.81 -18.56 -22.49
C THR A 51 -12.84 -17.68 -21.24
N PRO A 52 -12.95 -18.25 -20.02
CA PRO A 52 -12.92 -17.46 -18.80
C PRO A 52 -11.61 -16.67 -18.69
N PHE A 53 -11.72 -15.42 -18.21
CA PHE A 53 -10.63 -14.44 -17.99
C PHE A 53 -10.01 -13.81 -19.24
N ASN A 54 -10.69 -13.84 -20.39
CA ASN A 54 -10.20 -13.13 -21.56
C ASN A 54 -10.64 -11.66 -21.50
N PRO A 55 -9.74 -10.66 -21.57
CA PRO A 55 -10.17 -9.28 -21.68
C PRO A 55 -11.07 -9.16 -22.91
N HIS A 56 -12.25 -8.56 -22.74
CA HIS A 56 -13.17 -8.24 -23.84
C HIS A 56 -12.51 -7.21 -24.76
N ASP A 57 -11.56 -7.66 -25.57
CA ASP A 57 -10.94 -6.82 -26.57
C ASP A 57 -12.01 -6.44 -27.60
N SER A 58 -12.04 -5.18 -28.00
CA SER A 58 -13.04 -4.65 -28.93
C SER A 58 -13.15 -5.46 -30.24
N ASN A 59 -12.10 -6.20 -30.60
CA ASN A 59 -12.08 -7.10 -31.75
C ASN A 59 -12.74 -8.47 -31.50
N THR A 60 -12.70 -9.02 -30.29
CA THR A 60 -13.39 -10.30 -29.98
C THR A 60 -14.91 -10.11 -29.92
N LEU A 61 -15.36 -8.93 -29.48
CA LEU A 61 -16.77 -8.51 -29.52
C LEU A 61 -17.29 -8.28 -30.95
N LYS A 62 -16.45 -7.75 -31.85
CA LYS A 62 -16.85 -7.48 -33.25
C LYS A 62 -16.95 -8.72 -34.13
N PHE A 63 -16.23 -9.79 -33.79
CA PHE A 63 -16.03 -10.95 -34.67
C PHE A 63 -16.41 -12.29 -34.01
N GLN A 64 -17.41 -12.29 -33.13
CA GLN A 64 -17.83 -13.46 -32.32
C GLN A 64 -18.01 -14.77 -33.13
N ASN A 65 -18.46 -14.69 -34.39
CA ASN A 65 -18.71 -15.87 -35.24
C ASN A 65 -17.51 -16.29 -36.12
N SER A 66 -16.31 -15.78 -35.84
CA SER A 66 -15.11 -16.13 -36.61
C SER A 66 -14.42 -17.38 -36.10
N ILE A 67 -13.61 -18.02 -36.95
CA ILE A 67 -12.76 -19.14 -36.54
C ILE A 67 -11.50 -18.58 -35.90
N TYR A 68 -11.27 -18.92 -34.63
CA TYR A 68 -10.10 -18.49 -33.87
C TYR A 68 -9.08 -19.62 -33.71
N LEU A 69 -7.80 -19.25 -33.78
CA LEU A 69 -6.70 -20.15 -33.42
C LEU A 69 -6.61 -20.21 -31.90
N LYS A 70 -6.78 -21.39 -31.29
CA LYS A 70 -6.69 -21.56 -29.82
C LYS A 70 -5.26 -21.76 -29.35
N GLU A 71 -4.53 -22.61 -30.05
CA GLU A 71 -3.20 -23.05 -29.63
C GLU A 71 -2.35 -23.46 -30.83
N VAL A 72 -1.05 -23.16 -30.74
CA VAL A 72 -0.01 -23.72 -31.62
C VAL A 72 1.06 -24.38 -30.76
N SER A 73 1.37 -25.62 -31.08
CA SER A 73 2.44 -26.39 -30.44
C SER A 73 3.49 -26.78 -31.48
N MET A 74 4.73 -26.36 -31.26
CA MET A 74 5.86 -26.57 -32.17
C MET A 74 6.97 -27.35 -31.50
N ARG A 75 7.50 -28.38 -32.18
CA ARG A 75 8.63 -29.15 -31.70
C ARG A 75 9.95 -28.59 -32.20
N SER A 76 10.90 -28.40 -31.29
CA SER A 76 12.28 -27.99 -31.54
C SER A 76 13.25 -29.04 -31.01
N LYS A 77 14.41 -29.19 -31.67
CA LYS A 77 15.54 -29.97 -31.16
C LYS A 77 16.52 -29.12 -30.34
N ASP A 78 16.32 -27.81 -30.32
CA ASP A 78 17.15 -26.85 -29.58
C ASP A 78 16.36 -26.29 -28.39
N PRO A 79 16.59 -26.82 -27.16
CA PRO A 79 15.90 -26.36 -25.97
C PRO A 79 16.34 -24.95 -25.53
N ARG A 80 17.58 -24.52 -25.85
CA ARG A 80 18.09 -23.21 -25.46
C ARG A 80 17.36 -22.11 -26.22
N HIS A 81 17.31 -22.25 -27.55
CA HIS A 81 16.59 -21.32 -28.40
C HIS A 81 15.08 -21.28 -28.08
N SER A 82 14.49 -22.43 -27.71
CA SER A 82 13.07 -22.51 -27.33
C SER A 82 12.77 -21.68 -26.08
N ASN A 83 13.63 -21.79 -25.06
CA ASN A 83 13.50 -20.99 -23.84
C ASN A 83 13.71 -19.49 -24.10
N GLU A 84 14.73 -19.13 -24.89
CA GLU A 84 14.99 -17.74 -25.28
C GLU A 84 13.79 -17.10 -25.99
N VAL A 85 13.20 -17.79 -26.97
CA VAL A 85 12.02 -17.31 -27.70
C VAL A 85 10.84 -17.11 -26.75
N VAL A 86 10.54 -18.07 -25.87
CA VAL A 86 9.44 -17.94 -24.91
C VAL A 86 9.67 -16.74 -23.98
N GLN A 87 10.89 -16.54 -23.48
CA GLN A 87 11.23 -15.40 -22.64
C GLN A 87 11.08 -14.06 -23.36
N LEU A 88 11.49 -13.98 -24.63
CA LEU A 88 11.29 -12.80 -25.46
C LEU A 88 9.80 -12.51 -25.72
N ILE A 89 8.98 -13.54 -25.98
CA ILE A 89 7.53 -13.40 -26.13
C ILE A 89 6.89 -12.90 -24.83
N LYS A 90 7.24 -13.51 -23.69
CA LYS A 90 6.75 -13.09 -22.36
C LYS A 90 7.13 -11.63 -22.06
N THR A 91 8.37 -11.24 -22.35
CA THR A 91 8.86 -9.88 -22.14
C THR A 91 8.13 -8.87 -23.02
N LEU A 92 7.99 -9.15 -24.32
CA LEU A 92 7.28 -8.27 -25.25
C LEU A 92 5.80 -8.14 -24.88
N ARG A 93 5.16 -9.24 -24.47
CA ARG A 93 3.76 -9.23 -23.98
C ARG A 93 3.60 -8.35 -22.76
N ARG A 94 4.47 -8.51 -21.77
CA ARG A 94 4.46 -7.70 -20.55
C ARG A 94 4.60 -6.21 -20.86
N GLN A 95 5.49 -5.84 -21.79
CA GLN A 95 5.68 -4.45 -22.20
C GLN A 95 4.47 -3.86 -22.92
N VAL A 96 3.88 -4.60 -23.87
CA VAL A 96 2.70 -4.15 -24.62
C VAL A 96 1.49 -4.01 -23.71
N MET A 97 1.20 -5.02 -22.88
CA MET A 97 0.06 -4.98 -21.95
C MET A 97 0.20 -3.86 -20.92
N ALA A 98 1.41 -3.65 -20.36
CA ALA A 98 1.64 -2.56 -19.42
C ALA A 98 1.39 -1.18 -20.07
N ARG A 99 1.87 -0.99 -21.30
CA ARG A 99 1.68 0.27 -22.06
C ARG A 99 0.21 0.51 -22.44
N GLU A 100 -0.50 -0.51 -22.90
CA GLU A 100 -1.93 -0.38 -23.25
C GLU A 100 -2.78 -0.15 -21.98
N SER A 101 -2.48 -0.83 -20.87
CA SER A 101 -3.12 -0.58 -19.57
C SER A 101 -2.90 0.86 -19.11
N GLU A 102 -1.66 1.35 -19.14
CA GLU A 102 -1.32 2.73 -18.77
C GLU A 102 -2.04 3.75 -19.66
N LYS A 103 -2.16 3.45 -20.96
CA LYS A 103 -2.89 4.29 -21.91
C LYS A 103 -4.39 4.29 -21.65
N ALA A 104 -4.98 3.14 -21.33
CA ALA A 104 -6.39 3.01 -20.95
C ALA A 104 -6.68 3.77 -19.66
N GLU A 105 -5.85 3.59 -18.62
CA GLU A 105 -5.95 4.35 -17.37
C GLU A 105 -5.87 5.85 -17.61
N ARG A 106 -4.90 6.30 -18.43
CA ARG A 106 -4.77 7.72 -18.80
C ARG A 106 -5.98 8.26 -19.55
N ALA A 107 -6.64 7.43 -20.37
CA ALA A 107 -7.84 7.84 -21.11
C ALA A 107 -9.05 8.08 -20.17
N THR A 108 -9.08 7.46 -19.00
CA THR A 108 -10.14 7.67 -17.98
C THR A 108 -9.96 8.93 -17.13
N LEU A 109 -8.85 9.67 -17.32
CA LEU A 109 -8.55 10.83 -16.47
C LEU A 109 -9.34 12.06 -16.89
N VAL A 110 -9.82 12.80 -15.89
CA VAL A 110 -10.43 14.11 -16.08
C VAL A 110 -9.35 15.12 -16.46
N SER A 111 -9.51 15.81 -17.59
CA SER A 111 -8.56 16.83 -18.05
C SER A 111 -8.41 17.93 -17.01
N GLN A 112 -7.18 18.13 -16.53
CA GLN A 112 -6.84 19.18 -15.59
C GLN A 112 -6.39 20.44 -16.33
N GLU A 113 -6.51 21.59 -15.66
CA GLU A 113 -5.87 22.82 -16.12
C GLU A 113 -4.34 22.71 -16.05
N LYS A 114 -3.65 23.56 -16.83
CA LYS A 114 -2.18 23.58 -16.80
C LYS A 114 -1.69 24.42 -15.62
N LEU A 115 -0.65 23.93 -14.96
CA LEU A 115 -0.01 24.66 -13.87
C LEU A 115 0.64 25.95 -14.35
N ILE A 116 0.27 27.06 -13.73
CA ILE A 116 0.81 28.40 -13.94
C ILE A 116 1.97 28.59 -12.96
N VAL A 117 3.19 28.51 -13.49
CA VAL A 117 4.41 28.65 -12.70
C VAL A 117 4.56 30.10 -12.24
N ALA A 118 4.81 30.29 -10.94
CA ALA A 118 5.13 31.60 -10.40
C ALA A 118 6.34 32.19 -11.14
N GLY A 119 6.17 33.38 -11.72
CA GLY A 119 7.23 34.03 -12.50
C GLY A 119 8.42 34.47 -11.63
N ASN A 120 9.58 34.72 -12.25
CA ASN A 120 10.86 35.05 -11.59
C ASN A 120 10.83 36.18 -10.53
N LYS A 121 9.77 37.00 -10.49
CA LYS A 121 9.58 38.07 -9.50
C LYS A 121 9.03 37.57 -8.16
N PHE A 122 8.34 36.43 -8.14
CA PHE A 122 7.83 35.79 -6.94
C PHE A 122 8.53 34.44 -6.76
N LYS A 123 9.39 34.34 -5.74
CA LYS A 123 9.98 33.05 -5.37
C LYS A 123 8.85 32.14 -4.85
N PRO A 124 8.64 30.95 -5.45
CA PRO A 124 7.62 30.03 -4.97
C PRO A 124 7.90 29.61 -3.52
N ILE A 125 6.84 29.37 -2.77
CA ILE A 125 6.94 28.74 -1.44
C ILE A 125 7.40 27.31 -1.68
N ARG A 126 8.45 26.87 -1.00
CA ARG A 126 9.09 25.58 -1.29
C ARG A 126 9.38 24.79 -0.03
N LEU A 127 9.28 23.48 -0.13
CA LEU A 127 9.66 22.51 0.89
C LEU A 127 10.53 21.44 0.22
N SER A 128 11.78 21.29 0.67
CA SER A 128 12.79 20.42 0.05
C SER A 128 12.94 19.10 0.79
N ASP A 129 13.72 18.19 0.18
CA ASP A 129 14.15 16.91 0.78
C ASP A 129 12.98 15.97 1.11
N LEU A 130 11.94 16.04 0.29
CA LEU A 130 10.70 15.29 0.46
C LEU A 130 10.74 13.96 -0.30
N TRP A 131 10.26 12.90 0.33
CA TRP A 131 9.82 11.70 -0.35
C TRP A 131 8.38 11.87 -0.83
N ILE A 132 7.98 11.10 -1.86
CA ILE A 132 6.62 11.10 -2.42
C ILE A 132 6.00 9.71 -2.36
N ARG A 133 4.71 9.63 -2.04
CA ARG A 133 3.87 8.45 -2.22
C ARG A 133 2.63 8.82 -3.05
N PRO A 134 2.23 8.00 -4.04
CA PRO A 134 2.93 6.81 -4.52
C PRO A 134 4.28 7.17 -5.16
N VAL A 135 5.23 6.23 -5.10
CA VAL A 135 6.56 6.42 -5.69
C VAL A 135 6.48 6.45 -7.21
N PHE A 136 7.34 7.27 -7.84
CA PHE A 136 7.53 7.22 -9.29
C PHE A 136 8.00 5.82 -9.72
N GLY A 137 7.45 5.33 -10.82
CA GLY A 137 7.87 4.07 -11.43
C GLY A 137 9.25 4.19 -12.07
N GLY A 138 10.02 3.10 -12.07
CA GLY A 138 11.33 3.04 -12.73
C GLY A 138 12.31 2.11 -12.01
N ARG A 139 13.39 1.72 -12.70
CA ARG A 139 14.48 0.89 -12.12
C ARG A 139 15.54 1.70 -11.34
N GLY A 140 15.35 3.02 -11.22
CA GLY A 140 16.29 3.91 -10.55
C GLY A 140 16.10 3.92 -9.03
N ARG A 141 17.16 4.29 -8.30
CA ARG A 141 17.06 4.58 -6.86
C ARG A 141 16.02 5.69 -6.65
N LYS A 142 15.23 5.57 -5.56
CA LYS A 142 14.32 6.61 -5.09
C LYS A 142 15.10 7.90 -4.86
N LEU A 143 14.54 9.03 -5.30
CA LEU A 143 15.12 10.36 -5.13
C LEU A 143 14.19 11.21 -4.28
N THR A 144 14.77 12.02 -3.40
CA THR A 144 14.05 13.11 -2.76
C THR A 144 13.81 14.24 -3.76
N GLY A 145 12.73 14.99 -3.56
CA GLY A 145 12.36 16.12 -4.40
C GLY A 145 11.99 17.36 -3.60
N THR A 146 11.52 18.36 -4.31
CA THR A 146 11.06 19.63 -3.74
C THR A 146 9.62 19.86 -4.18
N LEU A 147 8.76 20.21 -3.21
CA LEU A 147 7.39 20.66 -3.43
C LEU A 147 7.38 22.18 -3.49
N GLU A 148 6.91 22.74 -4.60
CA GLU A 148 6.79 24.19 -4.82
C GLU A 148 5.32 24.58 -5.00
N ALA A 149 4.85 25.57 -4.24
CA ALA A 149 3.54 26.19 -4.44
C ALA A 149 3.65 27.32 -5.48
N HIS A 150 2.83 27.23 -6.52
CA HIS A 150 2.75 28.21 -7.60
C HIS A 150 1.40 28.92 -7.59
N THR A 151 1.01 29.54 -8.71
CA THR A 151 -0.17 30.40 -8.76
C THR A 151 -1.46 29.60 -8.57
N ASN A 152 -1.67 28.48 -9.27
CA ASN A 152 -2.92 27.71 -9.21
C ASN A 152 -2.73 26.25 -8.78
N GLY A 153 -1.55 25.89 -8.26
CA GLY A 153 -1.26 24.52 -7.87
C GLY A 153 0.12 24.33 -7.28
N PHE A 154 0.41 23.08 -6.91
CA PHE A 154 1.72 22.62 -6.50
C PHE A 154 2.45 21.91 -7.63
N ARG A 155 3.77 21.95 -7.57
CA ARG A 155 4.67 21.13 -8.37
C ARG A 155 5.63 20.40 -7.48
N PHE A 156 5.65 19.09 -7.59
CA PHE A 156 6.75 18.28 -7.10
C PHE A 156 7.71 17.95 -8.25
N SER A 157 9.00 18.10 -8.00
CA SER A 157 10.04 17.67 -8.94
C SER A 157 11.27 17.13 -8.21
N THR A 158 11.87 16.07 -8.76
CA THR A 158 13.18 15.57 -8.34
C THR A 158 14.28 16.12 -9.27
N SER A 159 15.51 15.60 -9.14
CA SER A 159 16.60 15.90 -10.08
C SER A 159 16.39 15.29 -11.47
N ARG A 160 15.45 14.34 -11.62
CA ARG A 160 15.06 13.76 -12.91
C ARG A 160 13.88 14.53 -13.51
N ALA A 161 13.99 14.90 -14.78
CA ALA A 161 12.97 15.70 -15.46
C ALA A 161 11.65 14.95 -15.65
N GLU A 162 11.70 13.61 -15.76
CA GLU A 162 10.53 12.75 -15.87
C GLU A 162 9.78 12.52 -14.53
N GLU A 163 10.43 12.77 -13.38
CA GLU A 163 9.85 12.60 -12.05
C GLU A 163 9.24 13.92 -11.56
N ARG A 164 8.13 14.28 -12.21
CA ARG A 164 7.40 15.52 -11.94
C ARG A 164 5.91 15.25 -11.80
N VAL A 165 5.29 15.86 -10.79
CA VAL A 165 3.85 15.82 -10.57
C VAL A 165 3.34 17.23 -10.31
N ASP A 166 2.24 17.57 -10.97
CA ASP A 166 1.54 18.83 -10.79
C ASP A 166 0.17 18.55 -10.14
N ILE A 167 -0.15 19.27 -9.06
CA ILE A 167 -1.41 19.12 -8.31
C ILE A 167 -2.13 20.48 -8.35
N MET A 168 -3.28 20.55 -9.02
CA MET A 168 -4.04 21.80 -9.11
C MET A 168 -4.82 22.05 -7.83
N PHE A 169 -4.87 23.29 -7.38
CA PHE A 169 -5.65 23.68 -6.18
C PHE A 169 -7.12 23.29 -6.33
N GLY A 170 -7.71 23.50 -7.50
CA GLY A 170 -9.11 23.12 -7.77
C GLY A 170 -9.39 21.62 -7.80
N ASN A 171 -8.36 20.76 -7.76
CA ASN A 171 -8.54 19.31 -7.68
C ASN A 171 -8.25 18.73 -6.29
N ILE A 172 -7.82 19.56 -5.33
CA ILE A 172 -7.62 19.15 -3.94
C ILE A 172 -8.99 19.13 -3.27
N LYS A 173 -9.39 17.96 -2.77
CA LYS A 173 -10.59 17.79 -1.96
C LYS A 173 -10.27 18.01 -0.49
N HIS A 174 -9.20 17.37 -0.01
CA HIS A 174 -8.69 17.55 1.36
C HIS A 174 -7.17 17.68 1.34
N ALA A 175 -6.65 18.57 2.16
CA ALA A 175 -5.22 18.70 2.43
C ALA A 175 -4.97 18.46 3.91
N PHE A 176 -4.03 17.57 4.23
CA PHE A 176 -3.68 17.24 5.60
C PHE A 176 -2.24 17.59 5.88
N PHE A 177 -1.99 18.08 7.09
CA PHE A 177 -0.65 18.18 7.64
C PHE A 177 -0.61 17.39 8.95
N GLN A 178 0.30 16.40 9.02
CA GLN A 178 0.49 15.60 10.23
C GLN A 178 1.94 15.74 10.70
N PRO A 179 2.18 16.44 11.83
CA PRO A 179 3.49 16.51 12.43
C PRO A 179 3.90 15.15 12.98
N ALA A 180 5.20 14.86 13.00
CA ALA A 180 5.68 13.67 13.68
C ALA A 180 5.60 13.90 15.20
N GLU A 181 4.71 13.21 15.89
CA GLU A 181 4.61 13.22 17.35
C GLU A 181 5.07 11.89 17.94
N LYS A 182 4.39 10.80 17.57
CA LYS A 182 4.77 9.42 17.91
C LYS A 182 5.14 8.61 16.68
N GLU A 183 4.92 9.18 15.50
CA GLU A 183 5.18 8.58 14.21
C GLU A 183 6.60 8.85 13.73
N MET A 184 7.05 7.99 12.81
CA MET A 184 8.38 8.05 12.23
C MET A 184 8.51 9.09 11.12
N ILE A 185 7.39 9.69 10.69
CA ILE A 185 7.33 10.60 9.54
C ILE A 185 6.54 11.87 9.85
N THR A 186 7.00 12.99 9.30
CA THR A 186 6.22 14.22 9.16
C THR A 186 5.72 14.29 7.73
N LEU A 187 4.43 14.57 7.52
CA LEU A 187 3.83 14.49 6.18
C LEU A 187 2.86 15.63 5.85
N ILE A 188 2.72 15.86 4.55
CA ILE A 188 1.62 16.59 3.92
C ILE A 188 0.93 15.63 2.96
N HIS A 189 -0.39 15.50 3.07
CA HIS A 189 -1.18 14.61 2.22
C HIS A 189 -2.24 15.40 1.46
N PHE A 190 -2.41 15.10 0.18
CA PHE A 190 -3.48 15.64 -0.64
C PHE A 190 -4.38 14.50 -1.10
N HIS A 191 -5.65 14.57 -0.71
CA HIS A 191 -6.71 13.74 -1.27
C HIS A 191 -7.44 14.53 -2.35
N LEU A 192 -7.55 13.97 -3.55
CA LEU A 192 -8.00 14.68 -4.74
C LEU A 192 -9.44 14.31 -5.12
N HIS A 193 -10.17 15.26 -5.70
CA HIS A 193 -11.49 14.98 -6.30
C HIS A 193 -11.37 13.97 -7.45
N ASN A 194 -10.44 14.23 -8.37
CA ASN A 194 -10.20 13.42 -9.55
C ASN A 194 -8.83 12.75 -9.49
N HIS A 195 -8.76 11.53 -10.00
CA HIS A 195 -7.50 10.81 -10.13
C HIS A 195 -6.53 11.57 -11.02
N ILE A 196 -5.24 11.49 -10.67
CA ILE A 196 -4.13 11.95 -11.50
C ILE A 196 -3.12 10.81 -11.69
N MET A 197 -2.19 10.97 -12.63
CA MET A 197 -1.05 10.06 -12.76
C MET A 197 0.14 10.58 -11.95
N VAL A 198 0.69 9.70 -11.13
CA VAL A 198 2.00 9.87 -10.51
C VAL A 198 2.91 8.78 -11.06
N GLY A 199 3.78 9.17 -12.01
CA GLY A 199 4.51 8.21 -12.84
C GLY A 199 3.55 7.31 -13.62
N ASN A 200 3.53 6.02 -13.28
CA ASN A 200 2.68 5.01 -13.93
C ASN A 200 1.49 4.59 -13.06
N LYS A 201 1.28 5.22 -11.90
CA LYS A 201 0.17 4.89 -11.00
C LYS A 201 -0.91 5.96 -11.08
N LYS A 202 -2.15 5.54 -11.35
CA LYS A 202 -3.35 6.36 -11.18
C LYS A 202 -3.70 6.41 -9.69
N THR A 203 -3.85 7.61 -9.12
CA THR A 203 -4.14 7.77 -7.68
C THR A 203 -5.02 9.01 -7.42
N LYS A 204 -5.81 8.97 -6.35
CA LYS A 204 -6.44 10.15 -5.74
C LYS A 204 -5.62 10.72 -4.58
N ASP A 205 -4.67 9.95 -4.07
CA ASP A 205 -3.93 10.29 -2.86
C ASP A 205 -2.46 10.51 -3.23
N VAL A 206 -1.95 11.68 -2.88
CA VAL A 206 -0.55 12.05 -3.06
C VAL A 206 -0.01 12.63 -1.76
N GLN A 207 1.03 11.99 -1.24
CA GLN A 207 1.65 12.32 0.02
C GLN A 207 3.11 12.72 -0.17
N PHE A 208 3.53 13.74 0.56
CA PHE A 208 4.91 14.18 0.68
C PHE A 208 5.36 14.06 2.13
N TYR A 209 6.50 13.41 2.39
CA TYR A 209 6.91 13.13 3.76
C TYR A 209 8.43 13.17 3.96
N VAL A 210 8.85 13.32 5.21
CA VAL A 210 10.23 13.19 5.67
C VAL A 210 10.27 12.22 6.84
N GLU A 211 11.25 11.32 6.85
CA GLU A 211 11.51 10.39 7.95
C GLU A 211 12.31 11.12 9.05
N VAL A 212 11.73 11.21 10.24
CA VAL A 212 12.29 11.98 11.38
C VAL A 212 13.14 11.12 12.31
N MET A 213 12.96 9.80 12.32
CA MET A 213 13.78 8.86 13.07
C MET A 213 14.66 8.05 12.11
N ASP A 214 15.92 7.85 12.47
CA ASP A 214 16.75 6.87 11.78
C ASP A 214 16.32 5.47 12.23
N VAL A 215 16.14 4.55 11.28
CA VAL A 215 16.08 3.13 11.62
C VAL A 215 17.43 2.82 12.23
N VAL A 216 17.50 2.69 13.55
CA VAL A 216 18.72 2.37 14.28
C VAL A 216 19.27 1.08 13.68
N GLN A 217 20.24 1.21 12.77
CA GLN A 217 21.05 0.08 12.35
C GLN A 217 21.73 -0.39 13.62
N THR A 218 21.43 -1.61 14.02
CA THR A 218 21.99 -2.30 15.16
C THR A 218 23.52 -2.28 15.11
N LEU A 219 24.12 -1.20 15.60
CA LEU A 219 25.52 -1.15 16.00
C LEU A 219 25.61 -1.98 17.27
N GLY A 220 26.01 -3.23 17.06
CA GLY A 220 26.20 -4.32 18.03
C GLY A 220 26.16 -3.95 19.51
N GLY A 221 25.19 -4.53 20.22
CA GLY A 221 25.43 -5.39 21.39
C GLY A 221 26.13 -4.84 22.63
N ASN A 222 26.52 -3.57 22.69
CA ASN A 222 27.03 -2.98 23.92
C ASN A 222 25.88 -2.24 24.59
N LYS A 223 25.45 -2.75 25.75
CA LYS A 223 24.55 -2.05 26.70
C LYS A 223 25.17 -0.68 27.02
N ARG A 224 24.82 0.35 26.26
CA ARG A 224 25.03 1.74 26.66
C ARG A 224 24.00 2.02 27.76
N SER A 225 24.49 2.62 28.83
CA SER A 225 23.66 2.98 29.98
C SER A 225 22.89 4.23 29.59
N ALA A 226 21.61 4.35 29.94
CA ALA A 226 20.78 5.55 29.75
C ALA A 226 21.35 6.85 30.42
N TYR A 227 22.51 6.75 31.06
CA TYR A 227 23.27 7.86 31.66
C TYR A 227 24.62 8.09 30.95
N ASP A 228 24.84 7.49 29.78
CA ASP A 228 26.00 7.77 28.93
C ASP A 228 25.80 9.16 28.29
N PRO A 229 26.69 10.13 28.55
CA PRO A 229 26.59 11.48 27.96
C PRO A 229 26.44 11.45 26.44
N ASP A 230 27.05 10.47 25.77
CA ASP A 230 26.99 10.32 24.32
C ASP A 230 25.57 9.92 23.83
N GLU A 231 24.87 9.04 24.56
CA GLU A 231 23.50 8.61 24.24
C GLU A 231 22.49 9.75 24.46
N ILE A 232 22.66 10.52 25.54
CA ILE A 232 21.83 11.70 25.82
C ILE A 232 22.04 12.78 24.75
N GLU A 233 23.27 12.97 24.26
CA GLU A 233 23.57 13.91 23.19
C GLU A 233 22.96 13.46 21.85
N GLU A 234 23.00 12.16 21.53
CA GLU A 234 22.33 11.58 20.35
C GLU A 234 20.81 11.79 20.41
N GLU A 235 20.17 11.49 21.55
CA GLU A 235 18.72 11.68 21.74
C GLU A 235 18.31 13.17 21.63
N GLN A 236 19.13 14.08 22.15
CA GLN A 236 18.89 15.52 22.00
C GLN A 236 18.98 15.96 20.55
N LYS A 237 19.98 15.50 19.79
CA LYS A 237 20.12 15.81 18.36
C LYS A 237 18.95 15.29 17.54
N GLU A 238 18.46 14.08 17.84
CA GLU A 238 17.28 13.54 17.17
C GLU A 238 16.02 14.39 17.44
N ARG A 239 15.82 14.78 18.69
CA ARG A 239 14.71 15.66 19.09
C ARG A 239 14.78 17.02 18.40
N GLU A 240 15.97 17.63 18.35
CA GLU A 240 16.19 18.90 17.65
C GLU A 240 15.92 18.77 16.14
N ARG A 241 16.38 17.69 15.51
CA ARG A 241 16.13 17.41 14.10
C ARG A 241 14.63 17.26 13.82
N LYS A 242 13.92 16.47 14.62
CA LYS A 242 12.47 16.28 14.52
C LYS A 242 11.71 17.60 14.67
N ASN A 243 12.03 18.39 15.68
CA ASN A 243 11.40 19.69 15.91
C ASN A 243 11.65 20.66 14.75
N LYS A 244 12.86 20.66 14.19
CA LYS A 244 13.20 21.46 13.03
C LYS A 244 12.37 21.06 11.81
N ILE A 245 12.25 19.76 11.53
CA ILE A 245 11.45 19.26 10.40
C ILE A 245 9.97 19.66 10.56
N ASN A 246 9.39 19.44 11.75
CA ASN A 246 8.01 19.86 12.03
C ASN A 246 7.82 21.37 11.85
N MET A 247 8.78 22.18 12.29
CA MET A 247 8.73 23.65 12.14
C MET A 247 8.85 24.10 10.67
N ASP A 248 9.68 23.43 9.88
CA ASP A 248 9.83 23.71 8.45
C ASP A 248 8.54 23.39 7.68
N PHE A 249 7.89 22.27 8.00
CA PHE A 249 6.58 21.91 7.44
C PHE A 249 5.49 22.89 7.89
N GLN A 250 5.41 23.23 9.18
CA GLN A 250 4.45 24.20 9.69
C GLN A 250 4.62 25.57 9.01
N SER A 251 5.86 26.03 8.82
CA SER A 251 6.16 27.26 8.11
C SER A 251 5.71 27.22 6.65
N PHE A 252 5.90 26.09 5.98
CA PHE A 252 5.37 25.87 4.63
C PHE A 252 3.84 25.94 4.60
N VAL A 253 3.16 25.20 5.48
CA VAL A 253 1.70 25.15 5.61
C VAL A 253 1.11 26.54 5.85
N ASN A 254 1.67 27.29 6.81
CA ASN A 254 1.20 28.65 7.12
C ASN A 254 1.34 29.60 5.91
N ARG A 255 2.45 29.52 5.17
CA ARG A 255 2.66 30.36 3.99
C ARG A 255 1.73 30.00 2.83
N VAL A 256 1.39 28.71 2.69
CA VAL A 256 0.42 28.26 1.69
C VAL A 256 -1.00 28.66 2.09
N HIS A 257 -1.33 28.60 3.37
CA HIS A 257 -2.60 29.11 3.88
C HIS A 257 -2.75 30.60 3.57
N ASP A 258 -1.72 31.43 3.77
CA ASP A 258 -1.72 32.85 3.36
C ASP A 258 -1.94 33.05 1.85
N LEU A 259 -1.45 32.11 1.03
CA LEU A 259 -1.68 32.11 -0.42
C LEU A 259 -3.14 31.77 -0.75
N TRP A 260 -3.71 30.75 -0.10
CA TRP A 260 -5.11 30.34 -0.27
C TRP A 260 -6.13 31.35 0.29
N ALA A 261 -5.73 32.17 1.25
CA ALA A 261 -6.55 33.27 1.76
C ALA A 261 -6.79 34.40 0.73
N GLN A 262 -6.11 34.38 -0.42
CA GLN A 262 -6.32 35.36 -1.49
C GLN A 262 -7.74 35.25 -2.09
N PRO A 263 -8.36 36.38 -2.50
CA PRO A 263 -9.76 36.39 -2.96
C PRO A 263 -10.06 35.42 -4.12
N GLN A 264 -9.07 35.14 -4.96
CA GLN A 264 -9.19 34.24 -6.10
C GLN A 264 -9.38 32.76 -5.73
N PHE A 265 -9.02 32.35 -4.50
CA PHE A 265 -9.16 30.96 -4.03
C PHE A 265 -10.21 30.80 -2.94
N LYS A 266 -10.86 31.89 -2.51
CA LYS A 266 -11.89 31.87 -1.46
C LYS A 266 -13.06 30.92 -1.78
N GLY A 267 -13.33 30.65 -3.06
CA GLY A 267 -14.37 29.72 -3.49
C GLY A 267 -14.00 28.23 -3.43
N LEU A 268 -12.74 27.89 -3.13
CA LEU A 268 -12.25 26.51 -3.07
C LEU A 268 -12.21 25.93 -1.65
N ASP A 269 -12.37 26.77 -0.63
CA ASP A 269 -12.37 26.38 0.79
C ASP A 269 -11.16 25.51 1.19
N LEU A 270 -9.98 25.91 0.71
CA LEU A 270 -8.75 25.14 0.94
C LEU A 270 -8.12 25.49 2.27
N GLU A 271 -8.00 24.49 3.14
CA GLU A 271 -7.26 24.55 4.38
C GLU A 271 -6.49 23.25 4.64
N PHE A 272 -5.46 23.33 5.48
CA PHE A 272 -4.76 22.15 5.96
C PHE A 272 -5.40 21.67 7.25
N ASP A 273 -6.03 20.51 7.18
CA ASP A 273 -6.59 19.83 8.34
C ASP A 273 -5.49 19.05 9.08
N GLN A 274 -5.63 18.89 10.40
CA GLN A 274 -4.68 18.18 11.24
C GLN A 274 -5.35 17.05 12.00
N PRO A 275 -4.79 15.82 12.00
CA PRO A 275 -5.36 14.71 12.77
C PRO A 275 -5.41 14.99 14.27
N LEU A 276 -6.59 14.83 14.86
CA LEU A 276 -6.87 14.99 16.29
C LEU A 276 -6.51 13.70 17.04
N ARG A 277 -5.21 13.54 17.32
CA ARG A 277 -4.64 12.31 17.89
C ARG A 277 -5.35 11.78 19.14
N GLU A 278 -5.84 12.68 19.99
CA GLU A 278 -6.51 12.32 21.25
C GLU A 278 -7.82 11.54 21.04
N LEU A 279 -8.45 11.71 19.88
CA LEU A 279 -9.67 11.02 19.46
C LEU A 279 -9.37 9.78 18.59
N GLY A 280 -8.10 9.47 18.35
CA GLY A 280 -7.70 8.35 17.51
C GLY A 280 -7.89 7.00 18.20
N PHE A 281 -8.13 5.97 17.40
CA PHE A 281 -8.35 4.60 17.86
C PHE A 281 -7.65 3.59 16.94
N HIS A 282 -7.43 2.38 17.45
CA HIS A 282 -6.88 1.29 16.65
C HIS A 282 -8.00 0.48 15.98
N GLY A 283 -7.78 0.08 14.73
CA GLY A 283 -8.68 -0.78 13.98
C GLY A 283 -8.02 -1.33 12.73
N VAL A 284 -8.70 -2.22 12.01
CA VAL A 284 -8.21 -2.86 10.79
C VAL A 284 -9.06 -2.36 9.62
N PRO A 285 -8.68 -1.26 8.95
CA PRO A 285 -9.41 -0.75 7.79
C PRO A 285 -9.14 -1.55 6.52
N HIS A 286 -8.01 -2.27 6.48
CA HIS A 286 -7.57 -3.05 5.32
C HIS A 286 -7.09 -4.43 5.78
N LYS A 287 -5.77 -4.68 5.80
CA LYS A 287 -5.19 -6.00 6.15
C LYS A 287 -4.47 -6.02 7.50
N ALA A 288 -4.12 -4.86 8.04
CA ALA A 288 -3.34 -4.72 9.26
C ALA A 288 -4.00 -3.72 10.21
N SER A 289 -3.70 -3.87 11.51
CA SER A 289 -4.12 -2.92 12.52
C SER A 289 -3.38 -1.60 12.31
N ALA A 290 -4.12 -0.51 12.21
CA ALA A 290 -3.60 0.83 12.04
C ALA A 290 -4.24 1.78 13.05
N PHE A 291 -3.58 2.91 13.30
CA PHE A 291 -4.10 3.96 14.17
C PHE A 291 -4.87 4.97 13.33
N ILE A 292 -6.20 4.93 13.43
CA ILE A 292 -7.12 5.76 12.66
C ILE A 292 -7.44 6.99 13.50
N VAL A 293 -7.40 8.16 12.88
CA VAL A 293 -7.52 9.44 13.58
C VAL A 293 -8.57 10.31 12.89
N PRO A 294 -9.54 10.87 13.64
CA PRO A 294 -10.42 11.86 13.08
C PRO A 294 -9.70 13.20 12.91
N THR A 295 -10.20 13.99 11.97
CA THR A 295 -9.80 15.37 11.68
C THR A 295 -11.05 16.24 11.81
N SER A 296 -11.00 17.52 11.46
CA SER A 296 -12.19 18.38 11.50
C SER A 296 -13.30 17.90 10.55
N SER A 297 -12.92 17.31 9.41
CA SER A 297 -13.84 16.99 8.30
C SER A 297 -13.76 15.56 7.79
N CYS A 298 -12.77 14.79 8.23
CA CYS A 298 -12.47 13.44 7.75
C CYS A 298 -12.09 12.46 8.87
N LEU A 299 -12.24 11.16 8.58
CA LEU A 299 -11.60 10.07 9.33
C LEU A 299 -10.44 9.52 8.48
N VAL A 300 -9.22 9.50 9.01
CA VAL A 300 -8.02 9.24 8.20
C VAL A 300 -7.03 8.25 8.83
N GLU A 301 -6.28 7.59 7.96
CA GLU A 301 -5.03 6.86 8.25
C GLU A 301 -4.05 7.21 7.14
N LEU A 302 -2.98 7.94 7.49
CA LEU A 302 -2.06 8.54 6.53
C LEU A 302 -0.62 8.01 6.68
N ILE A 303 -0.34 7.15 7.65
CA ILE A 303 1.03 6.73 7.95
C ILE A 303 1.44 5.54 7.07
N GLU A 304 0.54 4.57 6.98
CA GLU A 304 0.74 3.36 6.18
C GLU A 304 -0.06 3.41 4.88
N THR A 305 0.30 2.51 3.95
CA THR A 305 -0.41 2.37 2.68
C THR A 305 -1.06 1.00 2.62
N PRO A 306 -2.30 0.87 2.13
CA PRO A 306 -3.11 1.91 1.48
C PRO A 306 -3.68 2.93 2.46
N PHE A 307 -3.71 4.20 2.04
CA PHE A 307 -4.21 5.31 2.85
C PHE A 307 -5.73 5.22 3.02
N LEU A 308 -6.21 5.62 4.19
CA LEU A 308 -7.63 5.78 4.46
C LEU A 308 -7.98 7.27 4.51
N VAL A 309 -8.92 7.71 3.68
CA VAL A 309 -9.50 9.06 3.74
C VAL A 309 -11.01 8.97 3.55
N ILE A 310 -11.76 9.18 4.62
CA ILE A 310 -13.23 9.16 4.63
C ILE A 310 -13.71 10.57 4.93
N THR A 311 -14.47 11.17 4.01
CA THR A 311 -15.08 12.48 4.24
C THR A 311 -16.36 12.33 5.04
N LEU A 312 -16.46 13.01 6.19
CA LEU A 312 -17.60 12.83 7.10
C LEU A 312 -18.93 13.26 6.46
N SER A 313 -18.92 14.32 5.65
CA SER A 313 -20.13 14.80 4.95
C SER A 313 -20.67 13.84 3.87
N GLU A 314 -19.90 12.82 3.47
CA GLU A 314 -20.31 11.79 2.51
C GLU A 314 -20.87 10.53 3.19
N ILE A 315 -20.80 10.45 4.52
CA ILE A 315 -21.35 9.36 5.32
C ILE A 315 -22.87 9.54 5.43
N GLU A 316 -23.61 8.47 5.19
CA GLU A 316 -25.06 8.39 5.40
C GLU A 316 -25.35 7.89 6.82
N ILE A 317 -24.83 6.72 7.18
CA ILE A 317 -24.94 6.15 8.54
C ILE A 317 -23.67 5.37 8.91
N VAL A 318 -23.52 5.11 10.20
CA VAL A 318 -22.51 4.18 10.75
C VAL A 318 -23.21 3.04 11.48
N ASN A 319 -22.81 1.80 11.25
CA ASN A 319 -23.27 0.66 12.05
C ASN A 319 -22.11 0.07 12.83
N LEU A 320 -22.24 -0.01 14.14
CA LEU A 320 -21.29 -0.64 15.04
C LEU A 320 -21.69 -2.10 15.19
N GLU A 321 -20.98 -2.99 14.51
CA GLU A 321 -21.27 -4.42 14.43
C GLU A 321 -20.52 -5.20 15.50
N ARG A 322 -21.08 -6.34 15.91
CA ARG A 322 -20.55 -7.21 16.97
C ARG A 322 -20.43 -6.52 18.34
N VAL A 323 -21.25 -5.50 18.59
CA VAL A 323 -21.33 -4.88 19.92
C VAL A 323 -22.17 -5.78 20.83
N GLY A 324 -21.58 -6.22 21.95
CA GLY A 324 -22.25 -7.10 22.89
C GLY A 324 -21.40 -7.44 24.11
N LEU A 325 -22.06 -7.93 25.17
CA LEU A 325 -21.39 -8.30 26.42
C LEU A 325 -20.39 -9.44 26.18
N GLY A 326 -19.14 -9.24 26.61
CA GLY A 326 -18.06 -10.24 26.52
C GLY A 326 -17.21 -10.18 25.25
N GLN A 327 -17.59 -9.35 24.26
CA GLN A 327 -16.75 -9.12 23.08
C GLN A 327 -15.61 -8.14 23.42
N LYS A 328 -14.37 -8.53 23.06
CA LYS A 328 -13.19 -7.66 23.24
C LYS A 328 -13.07 -6.62 22.12
N ASN A 329 -13.61 -6.94 20.96
CA ASN A 329 -13.48 -6.14 19.76
C ASN A 329 -14.85 -6.07 19.07
N PHE A 330 -15.08 -4.98 18.35
CA PHE A 330 -16.26 -4.76 17.51
C PHE A 330 -15.82 -4.26 16.12
N ASP A 331 -16.73 -4.19 15.16
CA ASP A 331 -16.45 -3.63 13.83
C ASP A 331 -17.30 -2.37 13.58
N MET A 332 -16.84 -1.54 12.65
CA MET A 332 -17.57 -0.37 12.21
C MET A 332 -17.79 -0.45 10.70
N ALA A 333 -19.05 -0.42 10.29
CA ALA A 333 -19.45 -0.32 8.89
C ALA A 333 -19.92 1.12 8.59
N ILE A 334 -19.26 1.78 7.64
CA ILE A 334 -19.56 3.15 7.22
C ILE A 334 -20.27 3.10 5.87
N VAL A 335 -21.54 3.46 5.88
CA VAL A 335 -22.38 3.53 4.67
C VAL A 335 -22.32 4.95 4.12
N PHE A 336 -22.10 5.08 2.82
CA PHE A 336 -22.01 6.37 2.15
C PHE A 336 -23.36 6.79 1.55
N LYS A 337 -23.53 8.10 1.37
CA LYS A 337 -24.70 8.70 0.68
C LYS A 337 -24.86 8.22 -0.77
N ASP A 338 -23.74 7.90 -1.42
CA ASP A 338 -23.74 7.24 -2.71
C ASP A 338 -23.80 5.73 -2.51
N PHE A 339 -24.98 5.13 -2.58
CA PHE A 339 -25.18 3.68 -2.39
C PHE A 339 -24.53 2.80 -3.46
N LYS A 340 -24.00 3.39 -4.55
CA LYS A 340 -23.17 2.65 -5.52
C LYS A 340 -21.75 2.42 -5.02
N ARG A 341 -21.32 3.20 -4.02
CA ARG A 341 -20.02 3.03 -3.37
C ARG A 341 -20.12 1.90 -2.34
N ASP A 342 -19.16 0.98 -2.38
CA ASP A 342 -19.05 -0.06 -1.38
C ASP A 342 -18.90 0.50 0.05
N VAL A 343 -19.50 -0.20 1.01
CA VAL A 343 -19.39 0.10 2.44
C VAL A 343 -17.94 -0.01 2.90
N MET A 344 -17.46 1.01 3.61
CA MET A 344 -16.14 0.95 4.22
C MET A 344 -16.23 0.26 5.57
N ARG A 345 -15.45 -0.80 5.78
CA ARG A 345 -15.40 -1.53 7.05
C ARG A 345 -14.09 -1.27 7.78
N ILE A 346 -14.18 -1.05 9.08
CA ILE A 346 -13.04 -1.00 10.00
C ILE A 346 -13.27 -2.11 11.02
N ASP A 347 -12.50 -3.18 10.89
CA ASP A 347 -12.69 -4.38 11.71
C ASP A 347 -11.83 -4.34 12.99
N SER A 348 -12.18 -5.17 13.95
CA SER A 348 -11.36 -5.47 15.14
C SER A 348 -10.98 -4.24 15.99
N ILE A 349 -11.91 -3.29 16.14
CA ILE A 349 -11.74 -2.11 17.01
C ILE A 349 -11.86 -2.56 18.48
N PRO A 350 -10.92 -2.20 19.37
CA PRO A 350 -11.00 -2.54 20.78
C PRO A 350 -12.26 -1.95 21.43
N SER A 351 -12.99 -2.75 22.21
CA SER A 351 -14.22 -2.31 22.89
C SER A 351 -14.00 -1.17 23.89
N THR A 352 -12.77 -0.96 24.35
CA THR A 352 -12.39 0.21 25.16
C THR A 352 -12.53 1.54 24.42
N SER A 353 -12.57 1.53 23.09
CA SER A 353 -12.72 2.73 22.27
C SER A 353 -14.18 2.99 21.88
N LEU A 354 -15.11 2.10 22.24
CA LEU A 354 -16.51 2.16 21.81
C LEU A 354 -17.20 3.46 22.25
N ASP A 355 -17.12 3.80 23.54
CA ASP A 355 -17.78 4.98 24.09
C ASP A 355 -17.23 6.28 23.49
N ALA A 356 -15.90 6.35 23.31
CA ALA A 356 -15.25 7.51 22.68
C ALA A 356 -15.66 7.67 21.21
N ILE A 357 -15.82 6.56 20.48
CA ILE A 357 -16.31 6.57 19.10
C ILE A 357 -17.77 7.03 19.04
N LYS A 358 -18.64 6.56 19.95
CA LYS A 358 -20.04 7.00 20.01
C LYS A 358 -20.14 8.50 20.29
N GLU A 359 -19.40 9.00 21.27
CA GLU A 359 -19.34 10.44 21.58
C GLU A 359 -18.84 11.28 20.39
N TRP A 360 -17.85 10.77 19.66
CA TRP A 360 -17.36 11.41 18.43
C TRP A 360 -18.42 11.43 17.32
N LEU A 361 -19.14 10.32 17.10
CA LEU A 361 -20.23 10.24 16.12
C LEU A 361 -21.37 11.20 16.48
N ASP A 362 -21.75 11.28 17.76
CA ASP A 362 -22.77 12.22 18.24
C ASP A 362 -22.33 13.68 18.04
N THR A 363 -21.07 14.00 18.34
CA THR A 363 -20.52 15.37 18.16
C THR A 363 -20.46 15.79 16.70
N THR A 364 -20.32 14.83 15.78
CA THR A 364 -20.26 15.07 14.34
C THR A 364 -21.63 14.97 13.64
N ASP A 365 -22.72 14.80 14.40
CA ASP A 365 -24.09 14.64 13.90
C ASP A 365 -24.24 13.46 12.92
N LEU A 366 -23.48 12.39 13.17
CA LEU A 366 -23.54 11.15 12.39
C LEU A 366 -24.42 10.13 13.10
N LYS A 367 -25.53 9.77 12.44
CA LYS A 367 -26.41 8.74 12.97
C LYS A 367 -25.71 7.38 12.97
N TYR A 368 -25.70 6.71 14.12
CA TYR A 368 -25.20 5.36 14.26
C TYR A 368 -26.22 4.38 14.82
N TYR A 369 -25.96 3.10 14.52
CA TYR A 369 -26.72 1.95 15.00
C TYR A 369 -25.77 0.92 15.61
N GLU A 370 -26.31 0.02 16.43
CA GLU A 370 -25.57 -1.07 17.06
C GLU A 370 -26.17 -2.41 16.64
N SER A 371 -25.33 -3.33 16.20
CA SER A 371 -25.73 -4.66 15.76
C SER A 371 -24.88 -5.72 16.46
N ARG A 372 -25.51 -6.82 16.89
CA ARG A 372 -24.81 -7.96 17.51
C ARG A 372 -24.07 -8.84 16.50
N LEU A 373 -24.44 -8.74 15.22
CA LEU A 373 -23.92 -9.54 14.12
C LEU A 373 -23.36 -8.63 13.01
N ASN A 374 -22.50 -9.19 12.17
CA ASN A 374 -22.11 -8.53 10.93
C ASN A 374 -23.22 -8.64 9.89
N LEU A 375 -23.56 -7.53 9.24
CA LEU A 375 -24.59 -7.51 8.22
C LEU A 375 -23.99 -7.72 6.83
N ASN A 376 -24.79 -8.32 5.93
CA ASN A 376 -24.45 -8.38 4.52
C ASN A 376 -24.97 -7.13 3.81
N TRP A 377 -24.12 -6.11 3.73
CA TRP A 377 -24.49 -4.79 3.20
C TRP A 377 -24.82 -4.78 1.71
N ARG A 378 -24.21 -5.66 0.90
CA ARG A 378 -24.40 -5.66 -0.56
C ARG A 378 -25.87 -5.91 -0.96
N PRO A 379 -26.53 -6.99 -0.48
CA PRO A 379 -27.96 -7.18 -0.71
C PRO A 379 -28.82 -6.04 -0.15
N ILE A 380 -28.50 -5.54 1.05
CA ILE A 380 -29.27 -4.46 1.69
C ILE A 380 -29.27 -3.21 0.82
N LEU A 381 -28.09 -2.75 0.41
CA LEU A 381 -27.95 -1.57 -0.45
C LEU A 381 -28.58 -1.78 -1.84
N LYS A 382 -28.51 -3.01 -2.38
CA LYS A 382 -29.17 -3.33 -3.66
C LYS A 382 -30.69 -3.17 -3.55
N THR A 383 -31.32 -3.73 -2.51
CA THR A 383 -32.76 -3.56 -2.27
C THR A 383 -33.15 -2.10 -2.11
N ILE A 384 -32.34 -1.30 -1.39
CA ILE A 384 -32.58 0.14 -1.22
C ILE A 384 -32.47 0.89 -2.55
N MET A 385 -31.51 0.53 -3.41
CA MET A 385 -31.35 1.15 -4.73
C MET A 385 -32.48 0.78 -5.70
N ASP A 386 -33.00 -0.45 -5.60
CA ASP A 386 -34.07 -0.95 -6.46
C ASP A 386 -35.43 -0.30 -6.09
N ASP A 387 -35.71 -0.11 -4.80
CA ASP A 387 -36.93 0.58 -4.34
C ASP A 387 -36.70 1.56 -3.16
N PRO A 388 -36.20 2.78 -3.44
CA PRO A 388 -35.95 3.78 -2.40
C PRO A 388 -37.22 4.30 -1.71
N LYS A 389 -38.38 4.20 -2.36
CA LYS A 389 -39.64 4.74 -1.83
C LYS A 389 -40.18 3.84 -0.73
N THR A 390 -40.27 2.54 -1.00
CA THR A 390 -40.68 1.54 -0.02
C THR A 390 -39.76 1.56 1.19
N PHE A 391 -38.44 1.67 0.97
CA PHE A 391 -37.48 1.84 2.07
C PHE A 391 -37.82 3.02 3.00
N LEU A 392 -38.19 4.18 2.44
CA LEU A 392 -38.56 5.34 3.25
C LEU A 392 -39.91 5.17 3.95
N GLU A 393 -40.88 4.53 3.29
CA GLU A 393 -42.21 4.24 3.86
C GLU A 393 -42.12 3.23 5.03
N ASP A 394 -41.20 2.27 4.95
CA ASP A 394 -40.96 1.23 5.97
C ASP A 394 -40.12 1.72 7.16
N GLY A 395 -39.83 3.02 7.25
CA GLY A 395 -39.06 3.61 8.35
C GLY A 395 -37.56 3.69 8.12
N GLY A 396 -37.09 3.50 6.89
CA GLY A 396 -35.70 3.72 6.50
C GLY A 396 -34.73 2.84 7.28
N TRP A 397 -33.77 3.47 7.96
CA TRP A 397 -32.72 2.77 8.72
C TRP A 397 -33.17 2.19 10.06
N GLU A 398 -34.43 2.35 10.47
CA GLU A 398 -34.94 1.85 11.76
C GLU A 398 -34.89 0.33 11.90
N PHE A 399 -34.83 -0.44 10.80
CA PHE A 399 -34.64 -1.90 10.88
C PHE A 399 -33.32 -2.31 11.56
N LEU A 400 -32.34 -1.40 11.62
CA LEU A 400 -31.07 -1.61 12.33
C LEU A 400 -31.21 -1.43 13.85
N ASN A 401 -32.31 -0.84 14.32
CA ASN A 401 -32.60 -0.59 15.72
C ASN A 401 -33.26 -1.82 16.38
N LEU A 402 -32.55 -2.95 16.37
CA LEU A 402 -33.09 -4.24 16.84
C LEU A 402 -33.38 -4.24 18.35
N GLU A 403 -32.75 -3.36 19.16
CA GLU A 403 -33.02 -3.27 20.61
C GLU A 403 -34.34 -2.55 20.96
N ALA A 404 -34.86 -1.72 20.06
CA ALA A 404 -36.19 -1.13 20.25
C ALA A 404 -37.32 -2.16 20.07
N SER A 405 -37.10 -3.20 19.25
CA SER A 405 -38.08 -4.26 19.03
C SER A 405 -38.04 -5.36 20.11
N ASP A 406 -36.93 -5.53 20.83
CA ASP A 406 -36.79 -6.55 21.89
C ASP A 406 -37.33 -6.07 23.26
N SER A 407 -37.63 -4.78 23.42
CA SER A 407 -38.13 -4.23 24.69
C SER A 407 -39.66 -4.37 24.88
N ASP A 408 -40.40 -4.77 23.85
CA ASP A 408 -41.86 -4.98 23.90
C ASP A 408 -42.29 -6.45 23.60
N SER A 409 -41.34 -7.38 23.51
CA SER A 409 -41.61 -8.79 23.19
C SER A 409 -41.10 -9.78 24.24
N GLU A 410 -41.24 -9.48 25.54
CA GLU A 410 -41.17 -10.50 26.61
C GLU A 410 -42.50 -11.28 26.80
N GLN A 411 -43.41 -11.27 25.83
CA GLN A 411 -44.62 -12.13 25.82
C GLN A 411 -44.98 -12.66 24.42
N GLN A 412 -44.03 -13.26 23.69
CA GLN A 412 -44.32 -14.29 22.68
C GLN A 412 -43.01 -14.88 22.12
N SER A 413 -42.38 -15.77 22.89
CA SER A 413 -41.30 -16.62 22.40
C SER A 413 -41.56 -18.09 22.76
N GLU A 414 -42.78 -18.54 22.49
CA GLU A 414 -43.11 -19.95 22.24
C GLU A 414 -43.95 -19.98 20.95
N GLU A 415 -43.54 -20.81 19.98
CA GLU A 415 -44.08 -20.99 18.62
C GLU A 415 -43.64 -20.00 17.52
N SER A 416 -42.45 -20.26 16.95
CA SER A 416 -42.22 -20.16 15.50
C SER A 416 -40.91 -20.86 15.10
N ASP A 417 -40.70 -22.08 15.59
CA ASP A 417 -39.74 -23.03 15.01
C ASP A 417 -40.52 -23.86 13.98
N GLN A 418 -40.68 -23.33 12.77
CA GLN A 418 -41.10 -24.14 11.63
C GLN A 418 -39.87 -24.47 10.80
N GLY A 419 -39.33 -25.66 11.08
CA GLY A 419 -38.31 -26.32 10.32
C GLY A 419 -38.67 -26.40 8.84
N TYR A 420 -37.72 -25.96 8.02
CA TYR A 420 -37.71 -26.15 6.58
C TYR A 420 -37.61 -27.66 6.26
N GLU A 421 -38.70 -28.26 5.77
CA GLU A 421 -38.67 -29.57 5.11
C GLU A 421 -38.40 -29.37 3.60
N PRO A 422 -37.36 -29.99 3.02
CA PRO A 422 -37.13 -29.91 1.58
C PRO A 422 -38.11 -30.84 0.86
N SER A 423 -38.98 -30.28 0.02
CA SER A 423 -39.78 -31.07 -0.92
C SER A 423 -38.98 -31.35 -2.18
N ASP A 424 -38.78 -32.64 -2.42
CA ASP A 424 -38.18 -33.27 -3.58
C ASP A 424 -39.07 -33.05 -4.82
N ALA A 425 -38.62 -32.20 -5.76
CA ALA A 425 -39.09 -32.19 -7.15
C ALA A 425 -38.18 -31.27 -8.00
N GLU A 426 -37.29 -31.87 -8.79
CA GLU A 426 -36.78 -31.23 -10.00
C GLU A 426 -37.94 -30.93 -10.96
N PRO A 427 -37.84 -29.84 -11.74
CA PRO A 427 -37.43 -30.05 -13.12
C PRO A 427 -36.46 -28.99 -13.67
N ASP A 428 -35.56 -29.47 -14.53
CA ASP A 428 -34.84 -28.73 -15.57
C ASP A 428 -35.70 -27.65 -16.26
N SER A 429 -35.15 -26.43 -16.37
CA SER A 429 -35.18 -25.69 -17.65
C SER A 429 -34.22 -24.50 -17.64
N GLU A 430 -33.44 -24.46 -18.71
CA GLU A 430 -32.37 -23.56 -19.12
C GLU A 430 -32.72 -22.06 -19.21
N SER A 431 -31.65 -21.24 -19.23
CA SER A 431 -31.52 -19.88 -19.83
C SER A 431 -32.01 -18.71 -18.95
N GLU A 432 -31.34 -17.56 -18.77
CA GLU A 432 -30.23 -16.86 -19.45
C GLU A 432 -29.50 -15.99 -18.40
N ASP A 433 -28.17 -16.14 -18.26
CA ASP A 433 -27.35 -15.27 -17.38
C ASP A 433 -26.71 -14.15 -18.21
N ASP A 434 -27.11 -12.90 -17.93
CA ASP A 434 -26.42 -11.67 -18.31
C ASP A 434 -25.88 -11.03 -17.03
N ASP A 435 -24.64 -11.36 -16.66
CA ASP A 435 -23.96 -10.71 -15.55
C ASP A 435 -22.57 -10.21 -15.97
N SER A 436 -22.48 -8.89 -15.95
CA SER A 436 -21.31 -8.06 -16.20
C SER A 436 -20.58 -7.81 -14.88
N ASP A 437 -19.59 -8.64 -14.54
CA ASP A 437 -18.68 -8.38 -13.43
C ASP A 437 -17.24 -8.17 -13.92
N SER A 438 -16.80 -6.92 -13.82
CA SER A 438 -15.45 -6.45 -14.08
C SER A 438 -14.61 -6.50 -12.80
N GLU A 439 -14.15 -7.69 -12.43
CA GLU A 439 -13.20 -7.89 -11.32
C GLU A 439 -11.75 -7.93 -11.85
N SER A 440 -10.95 -6.96 -11.41
CA SER A 440 -9.51 -6.85 -11.72
C SER A 440 -8.71 -7.83 -10.86
N LEU A 441 -8.28 -8.95 -11.45
CA LEU A 441 -7.44 -9.94 -10.78
C LEU A 441 -5.95 -9.60 -10.93
N VAL A 442 -5.31 -9.33 -9.79
CA VAL A 442 -3.86 -9.27 -9.63
C VAL A 442 -3.33 -10.71 -9.48
N GLU A 443 -2.51 -11.16 -10.43
CA GLU A 443 -1.74 -12.41 -10.28
C GLU A 443 -0.62 -12.19 -9.25
N SER A 444 -0.71 -12.87 -8.11
CA SER A 444 0.41 -13.17 -7.23
C SER A 444 1.01 -14.51 -7.65
N GLU A 445 2.23 -14.50 -8.21
CA GLU A 445 3.02 -15.72 -8.40
C GLU A 445 3.89 -15.95 -7.16
N ASP A 446 3.71 -17.13 -6.56
CA ASP A 446 4.60 -17.82 -5.62
C ASP A 446 5.98 -18.03 -6.26
N ASP A 447 7.04 -17.74 -5.51
CA ASP A 447 8.37 -18.29 -5.75
C ASP A 447 8.60 -19.40 -4.71
N GLU A 448 8.51 -20.65 -5.16
CA GLU A 448 8.93 -21.85 -4.45
C GLU A 448 10.47 -21.93 -4.46
N GLU A 449 11.12 -21.83 -3.30
CA GLU A 449 12.44 -22.44 -3.07
C GLU A 449 12.33 -23.48 -1.94
N GLU A 450 12.64 -24.72 -2.32
CA GLU A 450 12.58 -25.95 -1.55
C GLU A 450 13.91 -26.20 -0.79
N ASP A 451 13.79 -26.98 0.30
CA ASP A 451 14.81 -27.69 1.09
C ASP A 451 15.60 -26.89 2.16
N SER A 452 15.65 -27.29 3.43
CA SER A 452 15.67 -28.67 3.95
C SER A 452 15.15 -28.78 5.40
N GLU A 453 14.32 -29.78 5.62
CA GLU A 453 13.88 -30.29 6.93
C GLU A 453 15.06 -30.83 7.77
N VAL A 454 15.08 -30.51 9.06
CA VAL A 454 15.83 -31.29 10.06
C VAL A 454 14.99 -31.46 11.31
N GLU A 455 14.85 -32.72 11.70
CA GLU A 455 14.00 -33.28 12.75
C GLU A 455 14.16 -32.60 14.12
N SER A 456 13.02 -32.29 14.72
CA SER A 456 12.90 -31.84 16.10
C SER A 456 12.96 -33.03 17.06
N GLU A 457 14.08 -33.22 17.75
CA GLU A 457 14.11 -33.96 19.02
C GLU A 457 13.87 -32.99 20.18
N GLU A 458 12.76 -33.21 20.90
CA GLU A 458 12.39 -32.47 22.10
C GLU A 458 13.39 -32.75 23.24
N GLU A 459 14.36 -31.85 23.42
CA GLU A 459 15.15 -31.79 24.66
C GLU A 459 14.65 -30.62 25.52
N LYS A 460 14.01 -30.95 26.65
CA LYS A 460 13.51 -29.99 27.64
C LYS A 460 14.61 -29.00 28.04
N GLY A 461 14.47 -27.76 27.59
CA GLY A 461 15.37 -26.67 27.95
C GLY A 461 15.46 -26.47 29.46
N LYS A 462 16.69 -26.27 29.96
CA LYS A 462 16.97 -25.91 31.34
C LYS A 462 16.28 -24.59 31.69
N THR A 463 15.68 -24.50 32.87
CA THR A 463 14.99 -23.29 33.33
C THR A 463 15.97 -22.12 33.50
N TRP A 464 15.48 -20.90 33.30
CA TRP A 464 16.25 -19.65 33.44
C TRP A 464 17.10 -19.56 34.71
N GLU A 465 16.59 -20.10 35.81
CA GLU A 465 17.26 -20.12 37.11
C GLU A 465 18.52 -21.01 37.12
N GLU A 466 18.59 -22.02 36.24
CA GLU A 466 19.76 -22.89 36.08
C GLU A 466 20.85 -22.22 35.24
N LEU A 467 20.45 -21.48 34.19
CA LEU A 467 21.36 -20.69 33.36
C LEU A 467 21.99 -19.52 34.13
N GLU A 468 21.23 -18.83 35.00
CA GLU A 468 21.79 -17.77 35.86
C GLU A 468 22.80 -18.32 36.89
N ARG A 469 22.56 -19.54 37.39
CA ARG A 469 23.46 -20.19 38.34
C ARG A 469 24.76 -20.65 37.68
N GLU A 470 24.68 -21.15 36.45
CA GLU A 470 25.85 -21.59 35.68
C GLU A 470 26.71 -20.37 35.26
N ALA A 471 26.08 -19.27 34.83
CA ALA A 471 26.79 -18.03 34.50
C ALA A 471 27.46 -17.40 35.74
N SER A 472 26.78 -17.36 36.88
CA SER A 472 27.35 -16.80 38.12
C SER A 472 28.48 -17.65 38.71
N ASN A 473 28.49 -18.97 38.49
CA ASN A 473 29.62 -19.82 38.86
C ASN A 473 30.82 -19.64 37.92
N ALA A 474 30.60 -19.49 36.61
CA ALA A 474 31.67 -19.25 35.65
C ALA A 474 32.39 -17.91 35.89
N ASP A 475 31.65 -16.85 36.25
CA ASP A 475 32.22 -15.55 36.62
C ASP A 475 33.03 -15.62 37.94
N LYS A 476 32.62 -16.49 38.88
CA LYS A 476 33.38 -16.74 40.11
C LYS A 476 34.68 -17.50 39.86
N GLU A 477 34.66 -18.54 39.03
CA GLU A 477 35.87 -19.30 38.69
C GLU A 477 36.87 -18.47 37.88
N MET A 478 36.40 -17.58 36.99
CA MET A 478 37.28 -16.73 36.20
C MET A 478 38.00 -15.67 37.06
N ASN A 479 37.39 -15.26 38.18
CA ASN A 479 37.95 -14.24 39.07
C ASN A 479 38.95 -14.80 40.10
N GLU A 480 38.93 -16.11 40.37
CA GLU A 480 39.91 -16.78 41.26
C GLU A 480 41.17 -17.29 40.52
N SER A 481 41.14 -17.42 39.19
CA SER A 481 42.27 -17.96 38.39
C SER A 481 43.31 -16.91 37.97
N ASP A 482 43.01 -15.61 38.09
CA ASP A 482 43.88 -14.54 37.61
C ASP A 482 44.91 -14.11 38.69
N SER A 483 45.90 -14.99 38.93
CA SER A 483 46.99 -14.74 39.89
C SER A 483 47.75 -13.44 39.58
N GLU A 484 48.05 -12.66 40.63
CA GLU A 484 48.66 -11.31 40.54
C GLU A 484 50.00 -11.23 39.76
N GLU A 485 50.65 -12.36 39.49
CA GLU A 485 51.89 -12.43 38.72
C GLU A 485 51.69 -12.19 37.21
N GLU A 486 50.54 -12.57 36.62
CA GLU A 486 50.29 -12.37 35.19
C GLU A 486 49.95 -10.90 34.87
N ARG A 487 49.28 -10.23 35.81
CA ARG A 487 48.93 -8.80 35.73
C ARG A 487 50.17 -7.90 35.79
N LYS A 488 51.23 -8.30 36.50
CA LYS A 488 52.52 -7.58 36.54
C LYS A 488 53.33 -7.75 35.25
N ARG A 489 53.28 -8.91 34.59
CA ARG A 489 53.97 -9.14 33.29
C ARG A 489 53.37 -8.31 32.15
N ARG A 490 52.05 -8.08 32.13
CA ARG A 490 51.39 -7.24 31.11
C ARG A 490 51.70 -5.75 31.27
N LYS A 491 51.88 -5.24 32.51
CA LYS A 491 52.24 -3.83 32.76
C LYS A 491 53.69 -3.47 32.36
N LEU A 492 54.65 -4.41 32.44
CA LEU A 492 56.05 -4.17 32.05
C LEU A 492 56.28 -4.09 30.53
N LYS A 493 55.43 -4.71 29.71
CA LYS A 493 55.54 -4.68 28.23
C LYS A 493 54.99 -3.40 27.57
N ALA A 494 54.17 -2.62 28.27
CA ALA A 494 53.53 -1.42 27.71
C ALA A 494 54.39 -0.13 27.79
N PHE A 495 55.48 -0.13 28.57
CA PHE A 495 56.31 1.07 28.78
C PHE A 495 57.56 1.18 27.89
N GLY A 496 57.79 0.22 26.98
CA GLY A 496 59.01 0.14 26.17
C GLY A 496 58.78 0.32 24.67
N LYS A 497 58.20 1.44 24.22
CA LYS A 497 58.33 1.93 22.83
C LYS A 497 57.72 3.34 22.66
N SER A 498 58.47 4.36 23.06
CA SER A 498 58.36 5.69 22.45
C SER A 498 59.72 6.38 22.39
N ARG A 499 59.93 7.10 21.27
CA ARG A 499 61.03 8.01 20.88
C ARG A 499 62.24 7.47 20.10
N GLY A 500 62.37 8.04 18.90
CA GLY A 500 63.58 8.14 18.09
C GLY A 500 63.24 8.78 16.75
N GLY A 501 63.29 10.11 16.66
CA GLY A 501 62.97 10.89 15.46
C GLY A 501 64.20 11.30 14.64
N GLY A 502 63.94 11.64 13.37
CA GLY A 502 64.72 12.58 12.55
C GLY A 502 65.80 11.99 11.62
N SER A 503 65.59 12.07 10.29
CA SER A 503 66.27 13.04 9.41
C SER A 503 66.20 12.66 7.92
N SER A 504 65.84 13.66 7.09
CA SER A 504 66.32 14.01 5.74
C SER A 504 66.44 12.98 4.60
N GLY A 505 65.81 13.31 3.46
CA GLY A 505 66.52 13.42 2.17
C GLY A 505 65.96 12.66 0.96
N GLY A 506 65.62 13.41 -0.12
CA GLY A 506 66.05 13.04 -1.47
C GLY A 506 65.04 12.49 -2.50
N VAL A 507 64.50 13.38 -3.34
CA VAL A 507 64.58 13.38 -4.82
C VAL A 507 64.10 12.16 -5.66
N GLN A 508 63.00 12.42 -6.40
CA GLN A 508 62.71 12.21 -7.84
C GLN A 508 62.72 10.84 -8.58
N LYS A 509 61.67 10.74 -9.43
CA LYS A 509 61.57 10.22 -10.82
C LYS A 509 61.30 8.72 -11.07
N ARG A 510 60.08 8.47 -11.63
CA ARG A 510 59.69 7.73 -12.88
C ARG A 510 60.58 6.58 -13.39
N PRO A 511 60.08 5.75 -14.34
CA PRO A 511 58.75 5.15 -14.55
C PRO A 511 58.89 3.62 -14.77
N LYS A 512 57.82 2.89 -15.15
CA LYS A 512 57.88 1.89 -16.25
C LYS A 512 56.52 1.27 -16.57
N PHE A 513 56.25 1.27 -17.87
CA PHE A 513 55.46 0.30 -18.62
C PHE A 513 55.74 -1.15 -18.18
N ARG A 514 54.72 -2.00 -18.20
CA ARG A 514 54.52 -2.96 -19.30
C ARG A 514 53.07 -3.42 -19.36
#